data_AF-A0A270PBI0-F1
#
_entry.id   AF-A0A270PBI0-F1
#
_cell.length_a   1.000
_cell.length_b   1.000
_cell.length_c   1.000
_cell.angle_alpha   90.00
_cell.angle_beta   90.00
_cell.angle_gamma   90.00
#
_symmetry.space_group_name_H-M   'P 1'
#
loop_
_entity.id
_entity.type
_entity.pdbx_description
1 polymer ?
#
loop_
_entity_poly.entity_id
_entity_poly.type
_entity_poly.pdbx_seq_one_letter_code
_entity_poly.pdbx_strand_id
1 'polypeptide(L)'
;MHRLVKPSDYVLQTVMDKAVYILPWERRHCPGNPTDEPEKGALLYNKYIRNFVHGLTQRTPGERLNEIAQSCLTLTGEPAKALADDLSAAYLGRYSFALADISKYDADSKEFRGELAICSDEIKKLPANIVMALRARAAGLLLR
;
A
#
# COMPACT_ATOMS: atom_id res chain seq x y z
N MET A 1 0.77 15.14 -10.75
CA MET A 1 -0.36 14.57 -9.99
C MET A 1 0.20 13.47 -9.11
N HIS A 2 -0.01 13.52 -7.79
CA HIS A 2 0.47 12.48 -6.87
C HIS A 2 -0.64 11.45 -6.69
N ARG A 3 -0.52 10.31 -7.36
CA ARG A 3 -1.47 9.20 -7.23
C ARG A 3 -0.72 7.88 -7.22
N LEU A 4 -1.24 6.91 -6.47
CA LEU A 4 -0.78 5.53 -6.58
C LEU A 4 -1.18 4.97 -7.94
N VAL A 5 -0.35 4.09 -8.48
CA VAL A 5 -0.54 3.42 -9.76
C VAL A 5 -0.70 1.92 -9.58
N LYS A 6 -1.48 1.31 -10.47
CA LYS A 6 -1.62 -0.14 -10.61
C LYS A 6 -0.90 -0.62 -11.88
N PRO A 7 -0.57 -1.92 -12.03
CA PRO A 7 0.10 -2.40 -13.26
C PRO A 7 -0.68 -2.08 -14.55
N SER A 8 -2.01 -2.12 -14.51
CA SER A 8 -2.88 -1.78 -15.66
C SER A 8 -2.97 -0.29 -15.99
N ASP A 9 -2.30 0.58 -15.23
CA ASP A 9 -2.15 1.99 -15.55
C ASP A 9 -1.08 2.25 -16.62
N TYR A 10 -0.19 1.28 -16.84
CA TYR A 10 0.87 1.37 -17.82
C TYR A 10 0.34 1.09 -19.23
N VAL A 11 0.83 1.87 -20.19
CA VAL A 11 0.54 1.73 -21.62
C VAL A 11 1.82 1.34 -22.33
N LEU A 12 1.77 0.29 -23.15
CA LEU A 12 2.89 -0.10 -24.00
C LEU A 12 3.11 0.97 -25.07
N GLN A 13 4.34 1.46 -25.18
CA GLN A 13 4.77 2.38 -26.22
C GLN A 13 6.09 1.92 -26.82
N THR A 14 6.27 2.24 -28.10
CA THR A 14 7.56 2.03 -28.78
C THR A 14 8.39 3.30 -28.64
N VAL A 15 9.51 3.20 -27.93
CA VAL A 15 10.48 4.29 -27.76
C VAL A 15 11.84 3.78 -28.22
N MET A 16 12.47 4.45 -29.19
CA MET A 16 13.76 4.05 -29.75
C MET A 16 13.81 2.56 -30.16
N ASP A 17 12.79 2.13 -30.91
CA ASP A 17 12.61 0.75 -31.39
C ASP A 17 12.51 -0.33 -30.29
N LYS A 18 12.31 0.08 -29.03
CA LYS A 18 12.03 -0.81 -27.91
C LYS A 18 10.62 -0.61 -27.40
N ALA A 19 9.91 -1.73 -27.18
CA ALA A 19 8.62 -1.72 -26.54
C ALA A 19 8.82 -1.57 -25.02
N VAL A 20 8.34 -0.47 -24.47
CA VAL A 20 8.44 -0.14 -23.04
C VAL A 20 7.07 0.27 -22.51
N TYR A 21 6.80 -0.03 -21.24
CA TYR A 21 5.59 0.38 -20.57
C TYR A 21 5.77 1.73 -19.90
N ILE A 22 4.84 2.66 -20.16
CA ILE A 22 4.88 4.01 -19.59
C ILE A 22 3.55 4.41 -18.94
N LEU A 23 3.64 5.28 -17.92
CA LEU A 23 2.49 5.96 -17.34
C LEU A 23 2.18 7.22 -18.17
N PRO A 24 1.04 7.31 -18.87
CA PRO A 24 0.81 8.36 -19.88
C PRO A 24 0.68 9.78 -19.30
N TRP A 25 0.36 9.92 -18.01
CA TRP A 25 0.30 11.22 -17.32
C TRP A 25 1.61 11.63 -16.66
N GLU A 26 2.57 10.71 -16.49
CA GLU A 26 3.83 11.01 -15.81
C GLU A 26 4.91 11.36 -16.85
N ARG A 27 5.24 12.64 -16.90
CA ARG A 27 6.23 13.18 -17.85
C ARG A 27 7.66 13.07 -17.35
N ARG A 28 7.87 12.79 -16.06
CA ARG A 28 9.20 12.69 -15.45
C ARG A 28 9.76 11.29 -15.61
N HIS A 29 11.06 11.20 -15.89
CA HIS A 29 11.80 9.97 -15.72
C HIS A 29 11.99 9.71 -14.23
N CYS A 30 11.41 8.64 -13.71
CA CYS A 30 11.40 8.34 -12.29
C CYS A 30 11.43 6.83 -12.06
N PRO A 31 11.78 6.35 -10.86
CA PRO A 31 11.79 4.93 -10.56
C PRO A 31 10.46 4.29 -10.97
N GLY A 32 10.53 3.25 -11.80
CA GLY A 32 9.37 2.52 -12.31
C GLY A 32 8.66 3.13 -13.53
N ASN A 33 9.12 4.25 -14.10
CA ASN A 33 8.57 4.80 -15.35
C ASN A 33 9.67 5.47 -16.21
N PRO A 34 9.99 4.94 -17.42
CA PRO A 34 9.44 3.75 -18.06
C PRO A 34 9.85 2.45 -17.35
N THR A 35 9.20 1.34 -17.69
CA THR A 35 9.53 -0.01 -17.17
C THR A 35 9.29 -1.08 -18.24
N ASP A 36 9.94 -2.24 -18.09
CA ASP A 36 9.67 -3.43 -18.91
C ASP A 36 8.64 -4.36 -18.22
N GLU A 37 8.44 -4.19 -16.91
CA GLU A 37 7.57 -5.03 -16.07
C GLU A 37 6.61 -4.13 -15.27
N PRO A 38 5.35 -3.93 -15.72
CA PRO A 38 4.38 -3.06 -15.07
C PRO A 38 4.16 -3.34 -13.58
N GLU A 39 4.25 -4.60 -13.16
CA GLU A 39 4.13 -5.03 -11.77
C GLU A 39 5.24 -4.45 -10.88
N LYS A 40 6.50 -4.59 -11.32
CA LYS A 40 7.66 -4.03 -10.62
C LYS A 40 7.69 -2.52 -10.73
N GLY A 41 7.37 -1.99 -11.91
CA GLY A 41 7.30 -0.55 -12.17
C GLY A 41 6.33 0.15 -11.23
N ALA A 42 5.12 -0.38 -11.09
CA ALA A 42 4.09 0.19 -10.21
C ALA A 42 4.57 0.28 -8.75
N LEU A 43 5.25 -0.77 -8.25
CA LEU A 43 5.80 -0.79 -6.89
C LEU A 43 6.86 0.30 -6.69
N LEU A 44 7.80 0.41 -7.64
CA LEU A 44 8.89 1.40 -7.59
C LEU A 44 8.35 2.84 -7.71
N TYR A 45 7.41 3.08 -8.61
CA TYR A 45 6.79 4.39 -8.80
C TYR A 45 6.01 4.82 -7.55
N ASN A 46 5.23 3.91 -6.97
CA ASN A 46 4.47 4.22 -5.76
C ASN A 46 5.38 4.50 -4.56
N LYS A 47 6.50 3.77 -4.43
CA LYS A 47 7.52 4.06 -3.43
C LYS A 47 8.14 5.46 -3.65
N TYR A 48 8.43 5.82 -4.90
CA TYR A 48 8.95 7.14 -5.25
C TYR A 48 7.96 8.28 -4.93
N ILE A 49 6.69 8.13 -5.30
CA ILE A 49 5.67 9.15 -5.01
C ILE A 49 5.44 9.32 -3.51
N ARG A 50 5.43 8.24 -2.73
CA ARG A 50 5.35 8.34 -1.26
C ARG A 50 6.52 9.16 -0.69
N ASN A 51 7.74 8.87 -1.13
CA ASN A 51 8.93 9.61 -0.70
C ASN A 51 8.87 11.09 -1.07
N PHE A 52 8.24 11.42 -2.20
CA PHE A 52 8.06 12.80 -2.65
C PHE A 52 6.98 13.55 -1.84
N VAL A 53 5.86 12.88 -1.51
CA VAL A 53 4.70 13.48 -0.82
C VAL A 53 4.98 13.75 0.66
N HIS A 54 5.72 12.87 1.35
CA HIS A 54 5.95 13.00 2.79
C HIS A 54 7.05 13.99 3.18
N GLY A 55 7.70 14.65 2.21
CA GLY A 55 8.91 15.42 2.48
C GLY A 55 10.07 14.51 2.91
N LEU A 56 11.29 15.03 2.86
CA LEU A 56 12.53 14.25 3.04
C LEU A 56 12.69 13.55 4.41
N THR A 57 11.82 13.84 5.39
CA THR A 57 11.71 13.06 6.64
C THR A 57 10.85 11.82 6.42
N GLN A 58 11.44 10.83 5.74
CA GLN A 58 10.82 9.52 5.57
C GLN A 58 10.73 8.82 6.93
N ARG A 59 9.50 8.61 7.40
CA ARG A 59 9.24 7.51 8.33
C ARG A 59 9.69 6.23 7.67
N THR A 60 10.40 5.40 8.41
CA THR A 60 10.72 4.05 7.97
C THR A 60 9.41 3.30 7.67
N PRO A 61 9.41 2.34 6.73
CA PRO A 61 8.20 1.57 6.45
C PRO A 61 7.66 0.83 7.69
N GLY A 62 8.51 0.49 8.67
CA GLY A 62 8.08 -0.03 9.98
C GLY A 62 7.36 1.00 10.86
N GLU A 63 7.86 2.25 10.95
CA GLU A 63 7.15 3.32 11.67
C GLU A 63 5.78 3.61 11.05
N ARG A 64 5.71 3.68 9.72
CA ARG A 64 4.46 3.92 9.03
C ARG A 64 3.47 2.77 9.22
N LEU A 65 3.96 1.53 9.18
CA LEU A 65 3.15 0.35 9.46
C LEU A 65 2.58 0.36 10.89
N ASN A 66 3.37 0.78 11.87
CA ASN A 66 2.89 0.95 13.25
C ASN A 66 1.80 2.05 13.34
N GLU A 67 1.93 3.16 12.61
CA GLU A 67 0.89 4.20 12.55
C GLU A 67 -0.41 3.69 11.93
N ILE A 68 -0.32 2.91 10.85
CA ILE A 68 -1.50 2.31 10.20
C ILE A 68 -2.16 1.32 11.17
N ALA A 69 -1.37 0.44 11.79
CA ALA A 69 -1.88 -0.51 12.77
C ALA A 69 -2.56 0.21 13.95
N GLN A 70 -1.95 1.29 14.45
CA GLN A 70 -2.53 2.08 15.52
C GLN A 70 -3.82 2.80 15.06
N SER A 71 -3.87 3.31 13.83
CA SER A 71 -5.07 3.90 13.24
C SER A 71 -6.23 2.90 13.17
N CYS A 72 -5.95 1.63 12.84
CA CYS A 72 -6.96 0.57 12.84
C CYS A 72 -7.56 0.32 14.24
N LEU A 73 -6.77 0.55 15.29
CA LEU A 73 -7.19 0.38 16.69
C LEU A 73 -7.90 1.60 17.26
N THR A 74 -7.66 2.80 16.70
CA THR A 74 -8.20 4.05 17.21
C THR A 74 -9.47 4.50 16.49
N LEU A 75 -9.57 4.23 15.19
CA LEU A 75 -10.71 4.61 14.37
C LEU A 75 -11.94 3.71 14.63
N THR A 76 -13.10 4.34 14.68
CA THR A 76 -14.40 3.67 14.81
C THR A 76 -14.92 3.23 13.45
N GLY A 77 -15.90 2.33 13.45
CA GLY A 77 -16.58 1.87 12.24
C GLY A 77 -16.03 0.58 11.63
N GLU A 78 -16.83 0.02 10.73
CA GLU A 78 -16.55 -1.27 10.09
C GLU A 78 -15.34 -1.25 9.14
N PRO A 79 -15.03 -0.17 8.39
CA PRO A 79 -13.82 -0.12 7.56
C PRO A 79 -12.52 -0.30 8.35
N ALA A 80 -12.41 0.31 9.53
CA ALA A 80 -11.25 0.17 10.41
C ALA A 80 -11.14 -1.26 10.98
N LYS A 81 -12.28 -1.88 11.31
CA LYS A 81 -12.34 -3.27 11.78
C LYS A 81 -11.97 -4.26 10.68
N ALA A 82 -12.48 -4.09 9.46
CA ALA A 82 -12.13 -4.90 8.31
C ALA A 82 -10.65 -4.76 7.93
N LEU A 83 -10.10 -3.55 8.00
CA LEU A 83 -8.67 -3.31 7.78
C LEU A 83 -7.80 -3.99 8.86
N ALA A 84 -8.24 -3.99 10.13
CA ALA A 84 -7.57 -4.71 11.20
C ALA A 84 -7.56 -6.23 10.97
N ASP A 85 -8.67 -6.78 10.48
CA ASP A 85 -8.78 -8.20 10.14
C ASP A 85 -7.80 -8.56 9.01
N ASP A 86 -7.86 -7.83 7.89
CA ASP A 86 -6.98 -8.04 6.73
C ASP A 86 -5.50 -7.89 7.09
N LEU A 87 -5.15 -6.91 7.93
CA LEU A 87 -3.76 -6.72 8.39
C LEU A 87 -3.29 -7.90 9.24
N SER A 88 -4.14 -8.42 10.13
CA SER A 88 -3.83 -9.60 10.93
C SER A 88 -3.74 -10.87 10.09
N ALA A 89 -4.59 -11.02 9.07
CA ALA A 89 -4.54 -12.10 8.11
C ALA A 89 -3.27 -12.04 7.25
N ALA A 90 -2.85 -10.83 6.86
CA ALA A 90 -1.60 -10.61 6.12
C ALA A 90 -0.37 -11.01 6.93
N TYR A 91 -0.34 -10.65 8.22
CA TYR A 91 0.71 -11.11 9.14
C TYR A 91 0.81 -12.65 9.17
N LEU A 92 -0.34 -13.34 9.18
CA LEU A 92 -0.41 -14.81 9.16
C LEU A 92 -0.16 -15.43 7.77
N GLY A 93 0.09 -14.63 6.74
CA GLY A 93 0.28 -15.10 5.36
C GLY A 93 -1.01 -15.61 4.69
N ARG A 94 -2.18 -15.25 5.21
CA ARG A 94 -3.50 -15.67 4.68
C ARG A 94 -4.13 -14.64 3.75
N TYR A 95 -3.53 -13.45 3.68
CA TYR A 95 -4.01 -12.33 2.88
C TYR A 95 -2.82 -11.57 2.30
N SER A 96 -2.99 -10.95 1.14
CA SER A 96 -1.99 -10.09 0.51
C SER A 96 -2.64 -8.82 0.00
N PHE A 97 -2.13 -7.67 0.46
CA PHE A 97 -2.54 -6.38 -0.09
C PHE A 97 -2.00 -6.24 -1.51
N ALA A 98 -2.89 -5.96 -2.47
CA ALA A 98 -2.53 -5.79 -3.87
C ALA A 98 -2.94 -4.41 -4.38
N LEU A 99 -2.02 -3.74 -5.10
CA LEU A 99 -2.31 -2.45 -5.73
C LEU A 99 -3.48 -2.55 -6.72
N ALA A 100 -3.69 -3.71 -7.33
CA ALA A 100 -4.78 -3.99 -8.26
C ALA A 100 -6.17 -3.92 -7.60
N ASP A 101 -6.27 -4.18 -6.30
CA ASP A 101 -7.54 -4.22 -5.57
C ASP A 101 -7.92 -2.90 -4.92
N ILE A 102 -7.02 -1.92 -4.91
CA ILE A 102 -7.20 -0.62 -4.23
C ILE A 102 -8.51 0.07 -4.64
N SER A 103 -8.95 -0.07 -5.89
CA SER A 103 -10.21 0.55 -6.37
C SER A 103 -11.48 -0.06 -5.78
N LYS A 104 -11.39 -1.25 -5.17
CA LYS A 104 -12.53 -1.97 -4.58
C LYS A 104 -12.86 -1.48 -3.15
N TYR A 105 -11.94 -0.76 -2.52
CA TYR A 105 -12.07 -0.33 -1.13
C TYR A 105 -12.61 1.09 -1.01
N ASP A 106 -13.23 1.37 0.13
CA ASP A 106 -13.75 2.68 0.51
C ASP A 106 -12.63 3.73 0.59
N ALA A 107 -12.99 5.01 0.45
CA ALA A 107 -12.03 6.11 0.42
C ALA A 107 -11.15 6.17 1.68
N ASP A 108 -11.71 5.82 2.84
CA ASP A 108 -11.04 5.93 4.14
C ASP A 108 -9.98 4.84 4.34
N SER A 109 -10.21 3.63 3.82
CA SER A 109 -9.26 2.52 3.91
C SER A 109 -8.32 2.39 2.70
N LYS A 110 -8.66 3.02 1.57
CA LYS A 110 -7.93 2.92 0.30
C LYS A 110 -6.47 3.34 0.40
N GLU A 111 -6.19 4.44 1.10
CA GLU A 111 -4.82 4.94 1.29
C GLU A 111 -3.99 3.93 2.09
N PHE A 112 -4.49 3.50 3.24
CA PHE A 112 -3.81 2.52 4.09
C PHE A 112 -3.55 1.20 3.37
N ARG A 113 -4.52 0.68 2.61
CA ARG A 113 -4.38 -0.57 1.85
C ARG A 113 -3.34 -0.46 0.75
N GLY A 114 -3.26 0.70 0.08
CA GLY A 114 -2.22 0.96 -0.91
C GLY A 114 -0.82 1.02 -0.29
N GLU A 115 -0.71 1.61 0.90
CA GLU A 115 0.55 1.61 1.64
C GLU A 115 0.97 0.21 2.09
N LEU A 116 0.04 -0.60 2.60
CA LEU A 116 0.29 -1.97 3.03
C LEU A 116 0.70 -2.90 1.88
N ALA A 117 0.20 -2.66 0.67
CA ALA A 117 0.64 -3.38 -0.54
C ALA A 117 2.11 -3.12 -0.87
N ILE A 118 2.65 -1.96 -0.49
CA ILE A 118 4.05 -1.57 -0.73
C ILE A 118 4.96 -2.06 0.41
N CYS A 119 4.43 -2.14 1.63
CA CYS A 119 5.17 -2.52 2.84
C CYS A 119 4.95 -3.99 3.24
N SER A 120 4.58 -4.87 2.32
CA SER A 120 4.20 -6.27 2.59
C SER A 120 5.27 -7.04 3.39
N ASP A 121 6.56 -6.83 3.08
CA ASP A 121 7.68 -7.47 3.79
C ASP A 121 7.81 -7.02 5.25
N GLU A 122 7.38 -5.79 5.57
CA GLU A 122 7.42 -5.25 6.92
C GLU A 122 6.25 -5.77 7.78
N ILE A 123 5.13 -6.20 7.16
CA ILE A 123 3.97 -6.71 7.87
C ILE A 123 4.38 -7.87 8.80
N LYS A 124 5.24 -8.78 8.34
CA LYS A 124 5.73 -9.92 9.14
C LYS A 124 6.57 -9.51 10.36
N LYS A 125 7.03 -8.26 10.43
CA LYS A 125 7.83 -7.72 11.53
C LYS A 125 7.00 -6.98 12.58
N LEU A 126 5.66 -6.97 12.43
CA LEU A 126 4.77 -6.36 13.41
C LEU A 126 4.98 -6.96 14.81
N PRO A 127 5.00 -6.12 15.87
CA PRO A 127 5.03 -6.61 17.24
C PRO A 127 3.81 -7.48 17.57
N ALA A 128 4.03 -8.59 18.27
CA ALA A 128 2.98 -9.56 18.59
C ALA A 128 1.80 -8.94 19.37
N ASN A 129 2.07 -8.00 20.28
CA ASN A 129 1.03 -7.28 21.04
C ASN A 129 0.11 -6.46 20.12
N ILE A 130 0.65 -5.83 19.08
CA ILE A 130 -0.13 -5.10 18.07
C ILE A 130 -0.99 -6.07 17.27
N VAL A 131 -0.43 -7.20 16.82
CA VAL A 131 -1.18 -8.23 16.08
C VAL A 131 -2.32 -8.79 16.93
N MET A 132 -2.10 -9.05 18.21
CA MET A 132 -3.16 -9.49 19.12
C MET A 132 -4.27 -8.45 19.27
N ALA A 133 -3.92 -7.17 19.39
CA ALA A 133 -4.89 -6.09 19.44
C ALA A 133 -5.70 -5.99 18.14
N LEU A 134 -5.06 -6.10 16.97
CA LEU A 134 -5.76 -6.09 15.67
C LEU A 134 -6.77 -7.24 15.56
N ARG A 135 -6.40 -8.45 16.01
CA ARG A 135 -7.30 -9.61 16.04
C ARG A 135 -8.46 -9.42 17.02
N ALA A 136 -8.20 -8.85 18.20
CA ALA A 136 -9.25 -8.53 19.16
C ALA A 136 -10.22 -7.48 18.59
N ARG A 137 -9.70 -6.48 17.85
CA ARG A 137 -10.52 -5.50 17.14
C ARG A 137 -11.39 -6.15 16.07
N ALA A 138 -10.80 -6.99 15.22
CA ALA A 138 -11.50 -7.73 14.18
C ALA A 138 -12.65 -8.60 14.74
N ALA A 139 -12.44 -9.23 15.90
CA ALA A 139 -13.45 -10.02 16.61
C ALA A 139 -14.51 -9.17 17.35
N GLY A 140 -14.42 -7.83 17.32
CA GLY A 140 -15.33 -6.94 18.05
C GLY A 140 -15.12 -6.90 19.56
N LEU A 141 -14.00 -7.45 20.05
CA LEU A 141 -13.67 -7.51 21.48
C LEU A 141 -13.05 -6.21 22.01
N LEU A 142 -12.50 -5.37 21.13
CA LEU A 142 -12.12 -4.00 21.45
C LEU A 142 -13.30 -3.07 21.19
N LEU A 143 -14.03 -2.77 22.27
CA LEU A 143 -15.07 -1.75 22.31
C LEU A 143 -14.40 -0.36 22.33
N ARG A 144 -14.59 0.39 21.25
CA ARG A 144 -14.48 1.85 21.21
C ARG A 144 -15.75 2.39 20.59
#